data_AF-A0A9E4CXZ5-F1
#
_entry.id   AF-A0A9E4CXZ5-F1
#
_cell.length_a   1.000
_cell.length_b   1.000
_cell.length_c   1.000
_cell.angle_alpha   90.00
_cell.angle_beta   90.00
_cell.angle_gamma   90.00
#
_symmetry.space_group_name_H-M   'P 1'
#
loop_
_entity.id
_entity.type
_entity.pdbx_description
1 polymer ?
#
loop_
_entity_poly.entity_id
_entity_poly.type
_entity_poly.pdbx_seq_one_letter_code
_entity_poly.pdbx_strand_id
1 'polypeptide(L)'
;MDLRPADQPALHPQTNPLRRADLDGFVESYKPGQRGKREETERFHRFTYDELEARDKASLDIFWLRDESLEDTDNLPAPGVIAAEIVEDLQAALAEFTELAESLQGVGVDVED
;
A
#
# COMPACT_ATOMS: atom_id res chain seq x y z
N MET A 1 -8.69 -3.08 -13.12
CA MET A 1 -9.83 -2.34 -12.55
C MET A 1 -10.25 -3.04 -11.28
N ASP A 2 -9.93 -2.45 -10.13
CA ASP A 2 -10.37 -2.97 -8.84
C ASP A 2 -11.68 -2.28 -8.45
N LEU A 3 -12.79 -3.01 -8.62
CA LEU A 3 -14.14 -2.53 -8.33
C LEU A 3 -14.62 -2.90 -6.93
N ARG A 4 -13.73 -3.44 -6.08
CA ARG A 4 -14.08 -3.72 -4.69
C ARG A 4 -14.39 -2.41 -3.97
N PRO A 5 -15.40 -2.36 -3.08
CA PRO A 5 -15.57 -1.24 -2.16
C PRO A 5 -14.28 -0.99 -1.37
N ALA A 6 -13.95 0.28 -1.08
CA ALA A 6 -12.74 0.65 -0.35
C ALA A 6 -12.64 -0.03 1.04
N ASP A 7 -13.80 -0.30 1.66
CA ASP A 7 -13.90 -0.89 3.00
C ASP A 7 -13.79 -2.43 3.02
N GLN A 8 -13.62 -3.10 1.88
CA GLN A 8 -13.54 -4.56 1.84
C GLN A 8 -12.10 -5.08 1.96
N PRO A 9 -11.87 -6.14 2.76
CA PRO A 9 -10.54 -6.71 2.94
C PRO A 9 -9.99 -7.26 1.62
N ALA A 10 -8.67 -7.23 1.50
CA ALA A 10 -8.02 -7.75 0.31
C ALA A 10 -8.40 -9.23 0.06
N LEU A 11 -8.52 -9.61 -1.22
CA LEU A 11 -8.75 -11.00 -1.56
C LEU A 11 -7.48 -11.80 -1.22
N HIS A 12 -7.65 -12.89 -0.49
CA HIS A 12 -6.59 -13.78 -0.11
C HIS A 12 -7.01 -15.22 -0.42
N PRO A 13 -6.23 -16.00 -1.18
CA PRO A 13 -6.66 -17.31 -1.69
C PRO A 13 -7.18 -18.28 -0.62
N GLN A 14 -6.69 -18.18 0.62
CA GLN A 14 -7.07 -19.06 1.73
C GLN A 14 -8.09 -18.45 2.70
N THR A 15 -8.01 -17.15 2.97
CA THR A 15 -8.79 -16.49 4.05
C THR A 15 -9.91 -15.61 3.53
N ASN A 16 -9.83 -15.18 2.26
CA ASN A 16 -10.85 -14.40 1.58
C ASN A 16 -10.82 -14.66 0.06
N PRO A 17 -11.20 -15.88 -0.39
CA PRO A 17 -11.12 -16.24 -1.80
C PRO A 17 -12.16 -15.47 -2.63
N LEU A 18 -11.83 -15.19 -3.90
CA LEU A 18 -12.72 -14.53 -4.86
C LEU A 18 -14.03 -15.30 -5.04
N ARG A 19 -15.16 -14.59 -4.95
CA ARG A 19 -16.51 -15.10 -5.13
C ARG A 19 -17.20 -14.36 -6.27
N ARG A 20 -18.28 -14.93 -6.78
CA ARG A 20 -19.10 -14.29 -7.81
C ARG A 20 -19.64 -12.92 -7.35
N ALA A 21 -20.02 -12.81 -6.08
CA ALA A 21 -20.56 -11.57 -5.50
C ALA A 21 -19.59 -10.38 -5.61
N ASP A 22 -18.28 -10.64 -5.53
CA ASP A 22 -17.25 -9.59 -5.65
C ASP A 22 -17.22 -8.95 -7.05
N LEU A 23 -17.83 -9.61 -8.04
CA LEU A 23 -17.95 -9.13 -9.41
C LEU A 23 -19.31 -8.48 -9.72
N ASP A 24 -20.25 -8.43 -8.78
CA ASP A 24 -21.59 -7.88 -9.05
C ASP A 24 -21.52 -6.39 -9.41
N GLY A 25 -20.72 -5.60 -8.70
CA GLY A 25 -20.50 -4.18 -9.02
C GLY A 25 -19.89 -3.97 -10.42
N PHE A 26 -19.04 -4.88 -10.88
CA PHE A 26 -18.55 -4.89 -12.26
C PHE A 26 -19.68 -5.13 -13.25
N VAL A 27 -20.48 -6.18 -13.04
CA VAL A 27 -21.53 -6.57 -13.98
C VAL A 27 -22.58 -5.46 -14.11
N GLU A 28 -22.94 -4.84 -12.98
CA GLU A 28 -23.85 -3.71 -12.93
C GLU A 28 -23.32 -2.51 -13.72
N SER A 29 -22.06 -2.12 -13.51
CA SER A 29 -21.43 -1.00 -14.21
C SER A 29 -21.19 -1.31 -15.70
N TYR A 30 -20.81 -2.55 -16.02
CA TYR A 30 -20.47 -2.98 -17.38
C TYR A 30 -21.70 -3.04 -18.31
N LYS A 31 -22.92 -3.21 -17.76
CA LYS A 31 -24.21 -3.28 -18.49
C LYS A 31 -24.11 -4.13 -19.77
N PRO A 32 -23.96 -5.46 -19.68
CA PRO A 32 -23.74 -6.33 -20.84
C PRO A 32 -24.85 -6.19 -21.89
N GLY A 33 -24.46 -6.11 -23.16
CA GLY A 33 -25.39 -5.86 -24.27
C GLY A 33 -25.93 -4.42 -24.37
N GLN A 34 -25.64 -3.55 -23.40
CA GLN A 34 -26.19 -2.18 -23.32
C GLN A 34 -25.07 -1.15 -23.07
N ARG A 35 -24.01 -1.20 -23.88
CA ARG A 35 -22.80 -0.34 -23.71
C ARG A 35 -23.12 1.16 -23.66
N GLY A 36 -24.12 1.62 -24.42
CA GLY A 36 -24.53 3.02 -24.45
C GLY A 36 -25.22 3.52 -23.17
N LYS A 37 -25.55 2.63 -22.23
CA LYS A 37 -26.15 2.99 -20.94
C LYS A 37 -25.15 2.99 -19.79
N ARG A 38 -23.87 2.72 -20.07
CA ARG A 38 -22.82 2.72 -19.04
C ARG A 38 -22.67 4.12 -18.47
N GLU A 39 -22.52 4.17 -17.16
CA GLU A 39 -22.31 5.41 -16.41
C GLU A 39 -21.00 5.25 -15.65
N GLU A 40 -20.25 6.35 -15.57
CA GLU A 40 -19.02 6.35 -14.79
C GLU A 40 -19.35 6.31 -13.31
N THR A 41 -18.54 5.55 -12.57
CA THR A 41 -18.53 5.55 -11.12
C THR A 41 -17.11 5.85 -10.66
N GLU A 42 -16.89 6.01 -9.36
CA GLU A 42 -15.56 6.14 -8.78
C GLU A 42 -14.59 5.07 -9.33
N ARG A 43 -15.04 3.80 -9.35
CA ARG A 43 -14.23 2.65 -9.76
C ARG A 43 -14.46 2.20 -11.21
N PHE A 44 -15.41 2.78 -11.94
CA PHE A 44 -15.66 2.52 -13.36
C PHE A 44 -15.50 3.80 -14.18
N HIS A 45 -14.33 3.97 -14.81
CA HIS A 45 -13.99 5.20 -15.53
C HIS A 45 -13.73 4.96 -17.02
N ARG A 46 -14.12 5.91 -17.87
CA ARG A 46 -13.95 5.84 -19.32
C ARG A 46 -12.83 6.78 -19.77
N PHE A 47 -11.83 6.20 -20.41
CA PHE A 47 -10.82 6.96 -21.15
C PHE A 47 -11.22 7.06 -22.64
N THR A 48 -11.10 8.26 -23.18
CA THR A 48 -11.24 8.56 -24.61
C THR A 48 -9.98 8.11 -25.36
N TYR A 49 -10.09 8.00 -26.68
CA TYR A 49 -8.94 7.62 -27.51
C TYR A 49 -7.79 8.62 -27.39
N ASP A 50 -8.08 9.91 -27.45
CA ASP A 50 -7.10 11.00 -27.39
C ASP A 50 -6.32 10.98 -26.06
N GLU A 51 -7.01 10.67 -24.95
CA GLU A 51 -6.38 10.49 -23.63
C GLU A 51 -5.45 9.28 -23.59
N LEU A 52 -5.79 8.20 -24.30
CA LEU A 52 -4.95 7.01 -24.36
C LEU A 52 -3.74 7.22 -25.27
N GLU A 53 -3.92 7.88 -26.41
CA GLU A 53 -2.84 8.18 -27.37
C GLU A 53 -1.81 9.16 -26.79
N ALA A 54 -2.24 10.14 -26.00
CA ALA A 54 -1.35 11.11 -25.36
C ALA A 54 -0.41 10.50 -24.30
N ARG A 55 -0.64 9.25 -23.88
CA ARG A 55 0.21 8.56 -22.89
C ARG A 55 1.49 8.06 -23.51
N ASP A 56 2.53 7.92 -22.69
CA ASP A 56 3.78 7.29 -23.13
C ASP A 56 3.48 5.91 -23.73
N LYS A 57 3.87 5.74 -25.00
CA LYS A 57 3.67 4.53 -25.80
C LYS A 57 2.22 4.03 -25.84
N ALA A 58 1.24 4.90 -25.64
CA ALA A 58 -0.17 4.55 -25.50
C ALA A 58 -0.42 3.43 -24.46
N SER A 59 0.32 3.48 -23.35
CA SER A 59 0.24 2.45 -22.30
C SER A 59 -1.16 2.35 -21.68
N LEU A 60 -1.70 1.13 -21.63
CA LEU A 60 -2.99 0.80 -20.99
C LEU A 60 -2.86 0.41 -19.51
N ASP A 61 -1.66 0.50 -18.95
CA ASP A 61 -1.46 0.39 -17.50
C ASP A 61 -1.90 1.70 -16.86
N ILE A 62 -3.18 1.78 -16.48
CA ILE A 62 -3.86 3.01 -16.05
C ILE A 62 -4.39 2.85 -14.63
N PHE A 63 -3.94 3.76 -13.76
CA PHE A 63 -4.45 3.97 -12.42
C PHE A 63 -5.00 5.40 -12.35
N TRP A 64 -6.25 5.55 -11.93
CA TRP A 64 -6.90 6.87 -11.73
C TRP A 64 -7.47 7.04 -10.33
N LEU A 65 -7.54 5.96 -9.56
CA LEU A 65 -7.83 6.00 -8.13
C LEU A 65 -6.51 5.93 -7.38
N ARG A 66 -6.38 6.79 -6.37
CA ARG A 66 -5.40 6.59 -5.31
C ARG A 66 -5.99 5.63 -4.30
N ASP A 67 -5.18 4.67 -3.87
CA ASP A 67 -5.52 3.80 -2.77
C ASP A 67 -5.13 4.52 -1.47
N GLU A 68 -6.13 5.00 -0.72
CA GLU A 68 -5.91 5.67 0.57
C GLU A 68 -5.36 4.71 1.64
N SER A 69 -5.40 3.38 1.41
CA SER A 69 -4.87 2.40 2.37
C SER A 69 -3.34 2.28 2.38
N LEU A 70 -2.65 2.86 1.38
CA LEU A 70 -1.19 2.82 1.27
C LEU A 70 -0.51 4.11 1.76
N GLU A 71 -1.28 5.16 2.01
CA GLU A 71 -0.78 6.48 2.40
C GLU A 71 -1.48 6.95 3.68
N ASP A 72 -1.07 6.37 4.82
CA ASP A 72 -1.27 7.01 6.14
C ASP A 72 -0.36 8.25 6.29
N THR A 73 0.05 8.89 5.18
CA THR A 73 0.85 10.11 5.14
C THR A 73 0.14 11.30 5.78
N ASP A 74 -1.20 11.32 5.71
CA ASP A 74 -2.02 12.36 6.35
C ASP A 74 -2.22 12.13 7.86
N ASN A 75 -1.83 10.96 8.37
CA ASN A 75 -1.91 10.58 9.77
C ASN A 75 -0.52 10.41 10.41
N LEU A 76 0.54 10.83 9.71
CA LEU A 76 1.88 10.81 10.25
C LEU A 76 1.95 11.74 11.48
N PRO A 77 2.55 11.29 12.59
CA PRO A 77 2.83 12.16 13.71
C PRO A 77 3.63 13.38 13.25
N ALA A 78 3.49 14.50 13.97
CA ALA A 78 4.30 15.68 13.67
C ALA A 78 5.80 15.30 13.61
N PRO A 79 6.61 15.92 12.74
CA PRO A 79 8.02 15.53 12.55
C PRO A 79 8.85 15.48 13.85
N GLY A 80 8.50 16.31 14.84
CA GLY A 80 9.14 16.30 16.15
C GLY A 80 8.85 15.04 16.98
N VAL A 81 7.68 14.42 16.81
CA VAL A 81 7.31 13.15 17.46
C VAL A 81 8.14 12.02 16.86
N ILE A 82 8.20 11.95 15.52
CA ILE A 82 9.02 10.96 14.79
C ILE A 82 10.50 11.09 15.18
N ALA A 83 11.02 12.32 15.26
CA ALA A 83 12.41 12.54 15.66
C ALA A 83 12.68 12.10 17.11
N ALA A 84 11.72 12.29 18.03
CA ALA A 84 11.84 11.85 19.41
C ALA A 84 11.84 10.31 19.52
N GLU A 85 10.94 9.63 18.80
CA GLU A 85 10.87 8.16 18.75
C GLU A 85 12.17 7.56 18.20
N ILE A 86 12.71 8.12 17.11
CA ILE A 86 14.00 7.68 16.55
C ILE A 86 15.13 7.82 17.57
N VAL A 87 15.17 8.93 18.32
CA VAL A 87 16.21 9.15 19.33
C VAL A 87 16.08 8.14 20.47
N GLU A 88 14.85 7.86 20.92
CA GLU A 88 14.58 6.86 21.96
C GLU A 88 15.02 5.46 21.53
N ASP A 89 14.62 5.03 20.33
CA ASP A 89 14.99 3.72 19.78
C ASP A 89 16.51 3.56 19.64
N LEU A 90 17.19 4.60 19.15
CA LEU A 90 18.65 4.61 19.03
C LEU A 90 19.35 4.58 20.39
N GLN A 91 18.79 5.24 21.41
CA GLN A 91 19.33 5.19 22.77
C GLN A 91 19.17 3.80 23.39
N ALA A 92 18.01 3.16 23.20
CA ALA A 92 17.79 1.79 23.65
C ALA A 92 18.77 0.82 22.98
N ALA A 93 18.91 0.88 21.65
CA ALA A 93 19.86 0.07 20.91
C ALA A 93 21.31 0.30 21.37
N LEU A 94 21.70 1.56 21.62
CA LEU A 94 23.04 1.89 22.11
C LEU A 94 23.29 1.34 23.52
N ALA A 95 22.29 1.39 24.40
CA ALA A 95 22.38 0.80 25.73
C ALA A 95 22.59 -0.71 25.67
N GLU A 96 21.82 -1.42 24.83
CA GLU A 96 21.98 -2.87 24.61
C GLU A 96 23.40 -3.21 24.10
N PHE A 97 23.92 -2.46 23.12
CA PHE A 97 25.29 -2.69 22.63
C PHE A 97 26.36 -2.39 23.68
N THR A 98 26.13 -1.41 24.55
CA THR A 98 27.06 -1.07 25.64
C THR A 98 27.09 -2.18 26.67
N GLU A 99 25.93 -2.68 27.09
CA GLU A 99 25.84 -3.82 28.01
C GLU A 99 26.49 -5.07 27.41
N LEU A 100 26.26 -5.33 26.12
CA LEU A 100 26.93 -6.42 25.42
C LEU A 100 28.45 -6.25 25.43
N ALA A 101 28.96 -5.06 25.12
CA ALA A 101 30.39 -4.77 25.13
C ALA A 101 31.03 -4.94 26.52
N GLU A 102 30.35 -4.49 27.58
CA GLU A 102 30.80 -4.69 28.96
C GLU A 102 30.82 -6.17 29.35
N SER A 103 29.78 -6.93 28.96
CA SER A 103 29.72 -8.37 29.20
C SER A 103 30.89 -9.10 28.51
N LEU A 104 31.27 -8.64 27.32
CA LEU A 104 32.39 -9.20 26.55
C LEU A 104 33.76 -8.76 27.09
N GLN A 105 33.89 -7.57 27.69
CA GLN A 105 35.15 -7.17 28.35
C GLN A 105 35.44 -7.97 29.63
N GLY A 106 34.39 -8.45 30.32
CA GLY A 106 34.54 -9.34 31.48
C GLY A 106 34.93 -10.79 31.13
N VAL A 107 34.71 -11.19 29.87
CA VAL A 107 35.11 -12.49 29.32
C VAL A 107 36.36 -12.22 28.51
N GLY A 108 37.57 -12.32 29.10
CA GLY A 108 38.83 -12.00 28.42
C GLY A 108 38.89 -12.51 26.98
N VAL A 109 38.58 -11.62 26.03
CA VAL A 109 38.68 -11.90 24.61
C VAL A 109 40.08 -11.47 24.23
N ASP A 110 40.98 -12.44 24.14
CA ASP A 110 42.21 -12.29 23.38
C ASP A 110 41.80 -11.97 21.94
N VAL A 111 41.84 -10.68 21.59
CA VAL A 111 41.72 -10.23 20.21
C VAL A 111 43.04 -10.60 19.55
N GLU A 112 43.08 -11.74 18.86
CA GLU A 112 44.20 -12.08 17.99
C GLU A 112 44.26 -11.06 16.84
N ASP A 113 45.41 -10.40 16.72
CA ASP A 113 45.77 -9.36 15.72
C ASP A 113 45.51 -9.77 14.25
#